data_AF-A0A3D4LR09-F1
#
_entry.id   AF-A0A3D4LR09-F1
#
_cell.length_a   1.000
_cell.length_b   1.000
_cell.length_c   1.000
_cell.angle_alpha   90.00
_cell.angle_beta   90.00
_cell.angle_gamma   90.00
#
_symmetry.space_group_name_H-M   'P 1'
#
loop_
_entity.id
_entity.type
_entity.pdbx_description
1 polymer ?
#
loop_
_entity_poly.entity_id
_entity_poly.type
_entity_poly.pdbx_seq_one_letter_code
_entity_poly.pdbx_strand_id
1 'polypeptide(L)' 'NDNVEVSARNIAGVRTVYSNAINVYDILKYDTIIITKSAVAKLEEVYA' A
#
# COMPACT_ATOMS: atom_id res chain seq x y z
N ASN A 1 -6.61 5.89 -8.88
CA ASN A 1 -7.17 5.49 -7.55
C ASN A 1 -7.32 6.75 -6.69
N ASP A 2 -7.73 7.85 -7.32
CA ASP A 2 -7.31 9.18 -6.86
C ASP A 2 -8.16 9.66 -5.69
N ASN A 3 -9.44 9.31 -5.68
CA ASN A 3 -10.34 9.54 -4.56
C ASN A 3 -9.86 8.83 -3.28
N VAL A 4 -9.37 7.58 -3.41
CA VAL A 4 -8.88 6.81 -2.26
C VAL A 4 -7.62 7.44 -1.69
N GLU A 5 -6.72 7.91 -2.55
CA GLU A 5 -5.50 8.60 -2.13
C GLU A 5 -5.81 9.91 -1.41
N VAL A 6 -6.72 10.73 -1.95
CA VAL A 6 -7.10 12.02 -1.34
C VAL A 6 -7.83 11.82 -0.02
N SER A 7 -8.72 10.82 0.08
CA SER A 7 -9.43 10.53 1.32
C SER A 7 -8.54 9.93 2.41
N ALA A 8 -7.63 9.03 2.06
CA ALA A 8 -6.77 8.36 3.03
C ALA A 8 -5.71 9.29 3.64
N ARG A 9 -5.30 10.35 2.93
CA ARG A 9 -4.40 11.40 3.47
C ARG A 9 -4.99 12.13 4.69
N ASN A 10 -6.30 12.13 4.86
CA ASN A 10 -6.98 12.80 5.98
C ASN A 10 -7.10 11.91 7.24
N ILE A 11 -6.67 10.64 7.18
CA ILE A 11 -6.80 9.70 8.30
C ILE A 11 -5.45 9.55 9.00
N ALA A 12 -5.41 9.88 10.29
CA ALA A 12 -4.20 9.73 11.10
C ALA A 12 -3.81 8.24 11.20
N GLY A 13 -2.54 7.94 10.92
CA GLY A 13 -2.00 6.58 10.96
C GLY A 13 -2.19 5.77 9.67
N VAL A 14 -2.85 6.32 8.64
CA VAL A 14 -2.98 5.67 7.34
C VAL A 14 -2.00 6.28 6.34
N ARG A 15 -1.22 5.44 5.67
CA ARG A 15 -0.33 5.84 4.57
C ARG A 15 -0.71 5.07 3.32
N THR A 16 -1.09 5.79 2.27
CA THR A 16 -1.26 5.21 0.94
C THR A 16 0.07 5.20 0.22
N VAL A 17 0.44 4.03 -0.29
CA VAL A 17 1.60 3.85 -1.17
C VAL A 17 1.16 3.12 -2.42
N TYR A 18 1.77 3.47 -3.54
CA TYR A 18 1.63 2.72 -4.77
C TYR A 18 2.36 1.37 -4.64
N SER A 19 1.89 0.35 -5.34
CA SER A 19 2.45 -1.02 -5.25
C SER A 19 3.92 -1.11 -5.65
N ASN A 20 4.42 -0.16 -6.45
CA ASN A 20 5.82 -0.05 -6.86
C ASN A 20 6.72 0.64 -5.82
N ALA A 21 6.15 1.33 -4.84
CA ALA A 21 6.87 2.15 -3.86
C ALA A 21 6.75 1.60 -2.43
N ILE A 22 6.26 0.37 -2.28
CA ILE A 22 6.17 -0.30 -0.98
C ILE A 22 7.57 -0.70 -0.51
N ASN A 23 7.92 -0.36 0.73
CA ASN A 23 9.20 -0.68 1.35
C ASN A 23 9.00 -1.55 2.60
N VAL A 24 10.01 -2.35 2.94
CA VAL A 24 10.00 -3.20 4.15
C VAL A 24 9.79 -2.38 5.43
N TYR A 25 10.28 -1.14 5.48
CA TYR A 25 10.06 -0.23 6.61
C TYR A 25 8.58 0.10 6.83
N ASP A 26 7.83 0.30 5.75
CA ASP A 26 6.41 0.62 5.86
C ASP A 26 5.61 -0.60 6.34
N ILE A 27 6.01 -1.81 5.93
CA ILE A 27 5.39 -3.06 6.39
C ILE A 27 5.58 -3.27 7.89
N LEU A 28 6.75 -2.91 8.43
CA LEU A 28 7.03 -3.06 9.87
C LEU A 28 6.46 -1.93 10.73
N LYS A 29 6.19 -0.75 10.15
CA LYS A 29 5.73 0.42 10.87
C LYS A 29 4.22 0.41 11.15
N TYR A 30 3.44 -0.25 10.30
CA TYR A 30 1.97 -0.26 10.38
C TYR A 30 1.46 -1.64 10.78
N ASP A 31 0.51 -1.70 11.71
CA ASP A 31 -0.02 -2.95 12.26
C ASP A 31 -0.93 -3.71 11.29
N THR A 32 -1.50 -3.03 10.29
CA THR A 32 -2.45 -3.62 9.35
C THR A 32 -2.23 -3.08 7.95
N ILE A 33 -2.18 -4.00 6.98
CA ILE A 33 -1.92 -3.69 5.57
C ILE A 33 -3.14 -4.10 4.75
N ILE A 34 -3.70 -3.16 3.98
CA ILE A 34 -4.83 -3.39 3.08
C ILE A 34 -4.35 -3.22 1.65
N ILE A 35 -4.38 -4.31 0.87
CA ILE A 35 -3.88 -4.34 -0.52
C ILE A 35 -4.97 -4.88 -1.44
N THR A 36 -5.06 -4.36 -2.67
CA THR A 36 -5.96 -4.91 -3.69
C THR A 36 -5.41 -6.20 -4.28
N LYS A 37 -6.28 -7.14 -4.68
CA LYS A 37 -5.87 -8.41 -5.30
C LYS A 37 -4.98 -8.23 -6.54
N SER A 38 -5.23 -7.18 -7.32
CA SER A 38 -4.42 -6.82 -8.49
C SER A 38 -3.00 -6.35 -8.13
N ALA A 39 -2.82 -5.73 -6.97
CA ALA A 39 -1.51 -5.30 -6.49
C ALA A 39 -0.72 -6.47 -5.89
N VAL A 40 -1.39 -7.47 -5.31
CA VAL A 40 -0.74 -8.72 -4.88
C VAL A 40 -0.13 -9.46 -6.07
N ALA A 41 -0.89 -9.65 -7.16
CA ALA A 41 -0.38 -10.32 -8.37
C ALA A 41 0.86 -9.60 -8.96
N LYS A 42 0.86 -8.26 -8.99
CA LYS A 42 2.02 -7.49 -9.46
C LYS A 42 3.23 -7.58 -8.53
N LEU A 43 3.03 -7.76 -7.24
CA LEU A 43 4.14 -7.98 -6.30
C LEU A 43 4.70 -9.40 -6.46
N GLU A 44 3.84 -10.40 -6.64
CA GLU A 44 4.25 -11.77 -6.92
C GLU A 44 5.06 -11.87 -8.22
N GLU A 45 4.69 -11.13 -9.26
CA GLU A 45 5.44 -11.08 -10.54
C GLU A 45 6.85 -10.46 -10.43
N VAL A 46 7.08 -9.55 -9.47
CA VAL A 46 8.36 -8.83 -9.33
C VAL A 46 9.35 -9.57 -8.43
N TYR A 47 8.86 -10.41 -7.53
CA TYR A 47 9.67 -11.14 -6.55
C TYR A 47 9.71 -12.67 -6.77
N ALA A 48 9.06 -13.19 -7.82
CA ALA A 48 9.20 -14.57 -8.30
C ALA A 48 10.45 -14.78 -9.17
#